data_AF-A0A089LVV9-F1
#
_entry.id   AF-A0A089LVV9-F1
#
_cell.length_a   1.000
_cell.length_b   1.000
_cell.length_c   1.000
_cell.angle_alpha   90.00
_cell.angle_beta   90.00
_cell.angle_gamma   90.00
#
_symmetry.space_group_name_H-M   'P 1'
#
loop_
_entity.id
_entity.type
_entity.pdbx_description
1 polymer ?
#
loop_
_entity_poly.entity_id
_entity_poly.type
_entity_poly.pdbx_seq_one_letter_code
_entity_poly.pdbx_strand_id
1 'polypeptide(L)'
;MNEISSIINILFQIYYYMIIIYILMSWLPNLRENFIGELLGKLVEPYLSPFRRIIPPLFGTLDISPIIALFVLRFAVVGLHSIVAMIFG
;
A
#
# COMPACT_ATOMS: atom_id res chain seq x y z
N MET A 1 -21.55 5.11 12.66
CA MET A 1 -20.64 4.13 12.01
C MET A 1 -20.32 4.47 10.56
N ASN A 2 -21.30 4.90 9.75
CA ASN A 2 -21.10 5.14 8.31
C ASN A 2 -19.98 6.15 8.00
N GLU A 3 -19.87 7.25 8.75
CA GLU A 3 -18.80 8.25 8.55
C GLU A 3 -17.41 7.67 8.83
N ILE A 4 -17.25 6.93 9.92
CA ILE A 4 -15.97 6.30 10.30
C ILE A 4 -15.56 5.30 9.21
N SER A 5 -16.49 4.44 8.78
CA SER A 5 -16.24 3.48 7.71
C SER A 5 -15.91 4.18 6.38
N SER A 6 -16.55 5.31 6.06
CA SER A 6 -16.24 6.11 4.87
C SER A 6 -14.80 6.62 4.91
N ILE A 7 -14.37 7.22 6.04
CA ILE A 7 -13.00 7.72 6.21
C ILE A 7 -11.99 6.59 6.07
N ILE A 8 -12.22 5.44 6.70
CA ILE A 8 -11.36 4.26 6.58
C ILE A 8 -11.21 3.84 5.11
N ASN A 9 -12.31 3.78 4.37
CA ASN A 9 -12.30 3.38 2.97
C ASN A 9 -11.59 4.39 2.07
N ILE A 10 -11.75 5.69 2.33
CA ILE A 10 -11.06 6.75 1.59
C ILE A 10 -9.55 6.66 1.83
N LEU A 11 -9.11 6.54 3.08
CA LEU A 11 -7.69 6.40 3.42
C LEU A 11 -7.09 5.14 2.82
N PHE A 12 -7.81 4.01 2.89
CA PHE A 12 -7.41 2.77 2.23
C PHE A 12 -7.24 2.98 0.73
N GLN A 13 -8.19 3.61 0.06
CA GLN A 13 -8.16 3.79 -1.39
C GLN A 13 -7.01 4.71 -1.81
N ILE A 14 -6.77 5.80 -1.08
CA ILE A 14 -5.62 6.68 -1.31
C ILE A 14 -4.32 5.88 -1.20
N TYR A 15 -4.12 5.14 -0.09
CA TYR A 15 -2.88 4.41 0.13
C TYR A 15 -2.69 3.23 -0.84
N TYR A 16 -3.78 2.54 -1.20
CA TYR A 16 -3.80 1.49 -2.20
C TYR A 16 -3.31 2.03 -3.55
N TYR A 17 -3.84 3.16 -4.02
CA TYR A 17 -3.40 3.75 -5.28
C TYR A 17 -2.00 4.35 -5.20
N MET A 18 -1.58 4.89 -4.05
CA MET A 18 -0.18 5.33 -3.86
C MET A 18 0.80 4.17 -4.06
N ILE A 19 0.50 2.98 -3.50
CA ILE A 19 1.32 1.78 -3.70
C ILE A 19 1.32 1.37 -5.17
N ILE A 20 0.16 1.31 -5.83
CA ILE A 20 0.05 0.96 -7.25
C ILE A 20 0.90 1.90 -8.11
N ILE A 21 0.73 3.23 -7.94
CA ILE A 21 1.48 4.24 -8.70
C ILE A 21 2.97 4.08 -8.44
N TYR A 22 3.39 3.89 -7.19
CA TYR A 22 4.79 3.71 -6.84
C TYR A 22 5.42 2.48 -7.51
N ILE A 23 4.71 1.34 -7.55
CA ILE A 23 5.17 0.14 -8.25
C ILE A 23 5.31 0.42 -9.75
N LEU A 24 4.32 1.06 -10.37
CA LEU A 24 4.38 1.40 -11.79
C LEU A 24 5.54 2.36 -12.10
N MET A 25 5.81 3.32 -11.21
CA MET A 25 6.98 4.21 -11.31
C MET A 25 8.30 3.45 -11.16
N SER A 26 8.35 2.37 -10.38
CA SER A 26 9.57 1.58 -10.22
C SER A 26 10.02 0.90 -11.52
N TRP A 27 9.11 0.69 -12.47
CA TRP A 27 9.42 0.16 -13.81
C TRP A 27 9.93 1.23 -14.78
N LEU A 28 9.76 2.51 -14.43
CA LEU A 28 10.15 3.67 -15.23
C LEU A 28 11.10 4.57 -14.41
N PRO A 29 12.42 4.28 -14.39
CA PRO A 29 13.39 4.92 -13.50
C PRO A 29 13.31 6.46 -13.47
N ASN A 30 13.16 7.10 -14.63
CA ASN A 30 13.05 8.55 -14.75
C ASN A 30 11.86 9.17 -14.00
N LEU A 31 10.78 8.42 -13.76
CA LEU A 31 9.62 8.89 -12.99
C LEU A 31 9.83 8.71 -11.49
N ARG A 32 10.64 7.74 -11.07
CA ARG A 32 10.93 7.48 -9.66
C ARG A 32 11.85 8.56 -9.06
N GLU A 33 12.77 9.07 -9.86
CA GLU A 33 13.79 10.05 -9.43
C GLU A 33 13.28 11.49 -9.33
N ASN A 34 12.00 11.74 -9.67
CA ASN A 34 11.40 13.06 -9.49
C ASN A 34 10.85 13.25 -8.05
N PHE A 35 10.51 14.49 -7.70
CA PHE A 35 9.97 14.84 -6.38
C PHE A 35 8.75 14.00 -5.96
N ILE A 36 7.85 13.68 -6.90
CA ILE A 36 6.65 12.89 -6.62
C ILE A 36 7.03 11.43 -6.32
N GLY A 37 7.93 10.84 -7.10
CA GLY A 37 8.43 9.48 -6.91
C GLY A 37 9.16 9.32 -5.58
N GLU A 38 10.00 10.29 -5.21
CA GLU A 38 10.66 10.32 -3.90
C GLU A 38 9.66 10.45 -2.74
N LEU A 39 8.67 11.33 -2.86
CA LEU A 39 7.64 11.54 -1.85
C LEU A 39 6.80 10.29 -1.66
N LEU A 40 6.33 9.67 -2.76
CA LEU A 40 5.60 8.41 -2.72
C LEU A 40 6.45 7.33 -2.06
N GLY A 41 7.73 7.21 -2.46
CA GLY A 41 8.67 6.28 -1.86
C GLY A 41 8.76 6.44 -0.35
N LYS A 42 8.92 7.66 0.17
CA LYS A 42 8.95 7.91 1.63
C LYS A 42 7.69 7.44 2.35
N LEU A 43 6.53 7.48 1.69
CA LEU A 43 5.24 7.11 2.27
C LEU A 43 4.94 5.61 2.19
N VAL A 44 5.36 4.93 1.12
CA VAL A 44 5.02 3.51 0.88
C VAL A 44 6.15 2.55 1.22
N GLU A 45 7.42 2.95 1.13
CA GLU A 45 8.57 2.08 1.40
C GLU A 45 8.61 1.49 2.81
N PRO A 46 8.28 2.23 3.89
CA PRO A 46 8.25 1.65 5.23
C PRO A 46 7.30 0.46 5.34
N TYR A 47 6.18 0.51 4.60
CA TYR A 47 5.21 -0.58 4.54
C TYR A 47 5.66 -1.70 3.60
N LEU A 48 6.21 -1.39 2.42
CA LEU A 48 6.62 -2.39 1.42
C LEU A 48 7.92 -3.13 1.78
N SER A 49 8.83 -2.50 2.51
CA SER A 49 10.16 -3.03 2.84
C SER A 49 10.13 -4.38 3.57
N PRO A 50 9.28 -4.61 4.59
CA PRO A 50 9.10 -5.94 5.19
C PRO A 50 8.70 -7.02 4.18
N PHE A 51 7.81 -6.71 3.23
CA PHE A 51 7.37 -7.69 2.23
C PHE A 51 8.49 -8.05 1.26
N ARG A 52 9.31 -7.08 0.85
CA ARG A 52 10.48 -7.33 -0.01
C ARG A 52 11.55 -8.17 0.66
N ARG A 53 11.66 -8.11 2.00
CA ARG A 53 12.58 -8.98 2.76
C ARG A 53 12.12 -10.44 2.73
N ILE A 54 10.81 -10.68 2.70
CA ILE A 54 10.22 -12.02 2.68
C ILE A 54 10.21 -12.57 1.24
N ILE A 55 9.81 -11.75 0.27
CA ILE A 55 9.71 -12.10 -1.14
C ILE A 55 10.59 -11.11 -1.92
N PRO A 56 11.89 -11.40 -2.09
CA PRO A 56 12.78 -10.53 -2.84
C PRO A 56 12.39 -10.48 -4.33
N PRO A 57 12.76 -9.39 -5.05
CA PRO A 57 12.42 -9.23 -6.47
C PRO A 57 12.96 -10.37 -7.33
N LEU A 58 12.13 -10.87 -8.24
CA LEU A 58 12.54 -11.84 -9.24
C LEU A 58 13.35 -11.12 -10.33
N PHE A 59 14.54 -11.66 -10.64
CA PHE A 59 15.46 -11.11 -11.65
C PHE A 59 15.89 -9.66 -11.41
N GLY A 60 15.81 -9.18 -10.15
CA GLY A 60 16.25 -7.84 -9.75
C GLY A 60 15.36 -6.68 -10.22
N THR A 61 14.31 -6.95 -11.00
CA THR A 61 13.42 -5.93 -11.59
C THR A 61 11.95 -6.19 -11.37
N LEU A 62 11.52 -7.46 -11.31
CA LEU A 62 10.12 -7.83 -11.13
C LEU A 62 9.81 -8.07 -9.65
N ASP A 63 9.36 -7.01 -8.98
CA ASP A 63 8.95 -7.07 -7.58
C ASP A 63 7.48 -7.50 -7.43
N ILE A 64 7.25 -8.75 -6.99
CA ILE A 64 5.91 -9.31 -6.73
C ILE A 64 5.46 -9.02 -5.28
N SER A 65 6.38 -8.65 -4.38
CA SER A 65 6.08 -8.36 -2.97
C SER A 65 4.93 -7.36 -2.77
N PRO A 66 4.74 -6.33 -3.63
CA PRO A 66 3.67 -5.37 -3.44
C PRO A 66 2.27 -5.96 -3.66
N ILE A 67 2.13 -7.02 -4.45
CA ILE A 67 0.84 -7.71 -4.61
C ILE A 67 0.42 -8.33 -3.26
N ILE A 68 1.36 -9.01 -2.60
CA ILE A 68 1.12 -9.58 -1.27
C ILE A 68 0.85 -8.47 -0.25
N ALA A 69 1.61 -7.37 -0.32
CA ALA A 69 1.38 -6.21 0.52
C ALA A 69 -0.05 -5.66 0.36
N LEU A 70 -0.54 -5.52 -0.88
CA LEU A 70 -1.91 -5.05 -1.15
C LEU A 70 -2.98 -6.01 -0.60
N PHE A 71 -2.75 -7.32 -0.68
CA PHE A 71 -3.66 -8.30 -0.05
C PHE A 71 -3.68 -8.13 1.47
N VAL A 72 -2.52 -8.03 2.12
CA VAL A 72 -2.42 -7.82 3.56
C VAL A 72 -3.06 -6.51 3.98
N LEU A 73 -2.86 -5.43 3.22
CA LEU A 73 -3.51 -4.15 3.45
C LEU A 73 -5.04 -4.28 3.41
N ARG A 74 -5.57 -5.01 2.41
CA ARG A 74 -7.01 -5.24 2.28
C ARG A 74 -7.57 -6.04 3.47
N PHE A 75 -6.88 -7.08 3.91
CA PHE A 75 -7.29 -7.84 5.10
C PHE A 75 -7.24 -6.99 6.37
N ALA A 76 -6.22 -6.14 6.52
CA ALA A 76 -6.11 -5.23 7.67
C ALA A 76 -7.29 -4.26 7.74
N VAL A 77 -7.74 -3.72 6.60
CA VAL A 77 -8.89 -2.81 6.54
C VAL A 77 -10.21 -3.53 6.84
N VAL A 78 -10.40 -4.75 6.34
CA VAL A 78 -11.57 -5.58 6.68
C VAL A 78 -11.61 -5.88 8.18
N GLY A 79 -10.45 -6.23 8.77
CA GLY A 79 -10.33 -6.42 10.22
C GLY A 79 -10.64 -5.14 11.00
N LEU A 80 -10.15 -3.99 10.54
CA LEU A 80 -10.43 -2.69 11.16
C LEU A 80 -11.93 -2.37 11.15
N HIS A 81 -12.62 -2.55 10.01
CA HIS A 81 -14.08 -2.40 9.95
C HIS A 81 -14.80 -3.32 10.93
N SER A 82 -14.33 -4.56 11.08
CA SER A 82 -14.92 -5.54 12.00
C SER A 82 -14.78 -5.09 13.46
N ILE A 83 -13.61 -4.57 13.85
CA ILE A 83 -13.35 -4.05 15.20
C ILE A 83 -14.21 -2.81 15.46
N VAL A 84 -14.28 -1.87 14.51
CA VAL A 84 -15.13 -0.69 14.63
C VAL A 84 -16.60 -1.08 14.79
N ALA A 85 -17.07 -2.05 14.01
CA ALA A 85 -18.41 -2.58 14.15
C ALA A 85 -18.63 -3.28 15.51
N MET A 86 -17.62 -3.93 16.09
CA MET A 86 -17.74 -4.56 17.41
C MET A 86 -17.83 -3.52 18.55
N ILE A 87 -17.11 -2.41 18.44
CA ILE A 87 -17.03 -1.38 19.49
C ILE A 87 -18.22 -0.41 19.44
N PHE A 88 -18.65 -0.04 18.24
CA PHE A 88 -19.67 0.98 18.00
C PHE A 88 -20.97 0.40 17.42
N GLY A 89 -21.06 -0.92 17.29
CA GLY A 89 -22.24 -1.67 16.85
C GLY A 89 -23.30 -1.78 17.91
#